data_AF-A0A0P1I3V4-F1
#
_entry.id   AF-A0A0P1I3V4-F1
#
_cell.length_a   1.000
_cell.length_b   1.000
_cell.length_c   1.000
_cell.angle_alpha   90.00
_cell.angle_beta   90.00
_cell.angle_gamma   90.00
#
_symmetry.space_group_name_H-M   'P 1'
#
loop_
_entity.id
_entity.type
_entity.pdbx_description
1 polymer ?
#
loop_
_entity_poly.entity_id
_entity_poly.type
_entity_poly.pdbx_seq_one_letter_code
_entity_poly.pdbx_strand_id
1 'polypeptide(L)' 'MFELVALLVILLFVIGLFIVLPAQMASGRNRNPVVWVLISLVGSPLLAILLLLALGDAPINKSDASIIDD' A
#
# COMPACT_ATOMS: atom_id res chain seq x y z
N MET A 1 1.84 4.40 33.84
CA MET A 1 1.63 5.53 32.90
C MET A 1 2.50 5.39 31.66
N PHE A 2 3.81 5.20 31.79
CA PHE A 2 4.74 5.03 30.66
C PHE A 2 4.39 3.82 29.76
N GLU A 3 3.96 2.70 30.33
CA GLU A 3 3.58 1.51 29.55
C GLU A 3 2.40 1.74 28.60
N LEU A 4 1.37 2.49 29.02
CA LEU A 4 0.24 2.82 28.16
C LEU A 4 0.65 3.68 26.98
N VAL A 5 1.57 4.63 27.21
CA VAL A 5 2.13 5.47 26.14
C VAL A 5 2.96 4.63 25.18
N ALA A 6 3.79 3.73 25.68
CA ALA A 6 4.57 2.82 24.85
C ALA A 6 3.66 1.91 24.00
N LEU A 7 2.59 1.37 24.59
CA LEU A 7 1.61 0.54 23.89
C LEU A 7 0.88 1.32 22.79
N LEU A 8 0.49 2.56 23.06
CA LEU A 8 -0.14 3.44 22.07
C LEU A 8 0.82 3.73 20.90
N VAL A 9 2.08 4.04 21.18
CA VAL A 9 3.09 4.30 20.14
C VAL A 9 3.33 3.06 19.28
N ILE A 10 3.46 1.89 19.90
CA ILE A 10 3.62 0.62 19.18
C ILE A 10 2.39 0.34 18.31
N LEU A 11 1.18 0.56 18.83
CA LEU A 11 -0.05 0.35 18.06
C LEU A 11 -0.12 1.28 16.84
N LEU A 12 0.17 2.57 17.02
CA LEU A 12 0.22 3.54 15.93
C LEU A 12 1.29 3.17 14.90
N PHE A 13 2.45 2.71 15.36
CA PHE A 13 3.53 2.27 14.48
C PHE A 13 3.12 1.05 13.66
N VAL A 14 2.50 0.04 14.28
CA VAL A 14 2.01 -1.16 13.60
C VAL A 14 0.93 -0.82 12.59
N ILE A 15 -0.05 0.02 12.96
CA ILE A 15 -1.10 0.48 12.03
C ILE A 15 -0.48 1.25 10.86
N GLY A 16 0.46 2.14 11.13
CA GLY A 16 1.18 2.88 10.10
C GLY A 16 1.92 1.96 9.12
N LEU A 17 2.60 0.95 9.64
CA LEU A 17 3.45 0.06 8.86
C LEU A 17 2.65 -0.95 8.03
N PHE A 18 1.50 -1.44 8.55
CA PHE A 18 0.66 -2.42 7.86
C PHE A 18 -0.41 -1.80 6.95
N ILE A 19 -0.92 -0.61 7.27
CA ILE A 19 -2.03 0.01 6.53
C ILE A 19 -1.57 1.20 5.73
N VAL A 20 -0.97 2.19 6.39
CA VAL A 20 -0.65 3.49 5.76
C VAL A 20 0.46 3.33 4.72
N LEU A 21 1.50 2.58 5.05
CA LEU A 21 2.67 2.38 4.18
C LEU A 21 2.30 1.65 2.86
N PRO A 22 1.61 0.49 2.89
CA PRO A 22 1.22 -0.20 1.66
C PRO A 22 0.15 0.55 0.87
N ALA A 23 -0.78 1.23 1.55
CA ALA A 23 -1.82 2.03 0.89
C ALA A 23 -1.22 3.22 0.11
N GLN A 24 -0.29 3.97 0.71
CA GLN A 24 0.34 5.11 0.05
C GLN A 24 1.18 4.68 -1.15
N MET A 25 1.96 3.59 -1.02
CA MET A 25 2.76 3.08 -2.15
C MET A 25 1.89 2.53 -3.28
N ALA A 26 0.77 1.87 -2.96
CA ALA A 26 -0.18 1.39 -3.96
C ALA A 26 -0.87 2.55 -4.70
N SER A 27 -1.30 3.57 -3.95
CA SER A 27 -1.93 4.77 -4.51
C SER A 27 -1.00 5.51 -5.46
N GLY A 28 0.31 5.59 -5.15
CA GLY A 28 1.30 6.21 -6.02
C GLY A 28 1.53 5.48 -7.35
N ARG A 29 1.06 4.24 -7.49
CA ARG A 29 1.31 3.38 -8.66
C ARG A 29 0.04 3.00 -9.44
N ASN A 30 -1.04 3.77 -9.31
CA ASN A 30 -2.34 3.47 -9.93
C ASN A 30 -2.90 2.09 -9.57
N ARG A 31 -2.57 1.55 -8.38
CA ARG A 31 -3.10 0.27 -7.89
C ARG A 31 -4.08 0.50 -6.76
N ASN A 32 -5.10 -0.36 -6.66
CA ASN A 32 -6.12 -0.27 -5.62
C ASN A 32 -5.46 -0.41 -4.22
N PRO A 33 -5.52 0.64 -3.38
CA PRO A 33 -4.89 0.64 -2.05
C PRO A 33 -5.44 -0.46 -1.14
N VAL A 34 -6.73 -0.78 -1.25
CA VAL A 34 -7.42 -1.77 -0.40
C VAL A 34 -6.85 -3.18 -0.64
N VAL A 35 -6.61 -3.54 -1.89
CA VAL A 35 -6.04 -4.85 -2.27
C VAL A 35 -4.64 -5.00 -1.69
N TRP A 36 -3.82 -3.94 -1.74
CA TRP A 36 -2.46 -3.96 -1.21
C TRP A 36 -2.40 -4.01 0.33
N VAL A 37 -3.35 -3.40 1.02
CA VAL A 37 -3.49 -3.54 2.48
C VAL A 37 -3.91 -4.96 2.86
N LEU A 38 -4.76 -5.63 2.07
CA LEU A 38 -5.08 -7.05 2.32
C LEU A 38 -3.86 -7.96 2.12
N ILE A 39 -3.04 -7.68 1.10
CA ILE A 39 -1.79 -8.41 0.85
C ILE A 39 -0.77 -8.19 1.98
N SER A 40 -0.62 -6.96 2.47
CA SER A 40 0.29 -6.66 3.59
C SER A 40 -0.17 -7.34 4.89
N LEU A 41 -1.49 -7.48 5.08
CA LEU A 41 -2.08 -8.14 6.24
C LEU A 41 -1.88 -9.66 6.23
N VAL A 42 -2.00 -10.31 5.07
CA VAL A 42 -1.88 -11.78 4.94
C VAL A 42 -0.42 -12.23 4.82
N GLY A 43 0.41 -11.51 4.05
CA GLY A 43 1.79 -11.92 3.79
C GLY A 43 2.80 -11.27 4.74
N SER A 44 2.90 -9.95 4.66
CA SER A 44 3.61 -9.02 5.56
C SER A 44 3.77 -7.70 4.80
N PRO A 45 3.94 -6.57 5.50
CA PRO A 45 4.23 -5.28 4.87
C PRO A 45 5.52 -5.31 4.05
N LEU A 46 6.52 -6.10 4.46
CA LEU A 46 7.75 -6.32 3.67
C LEU A 46 7.47 -7.06 2.36
N LEU A 47 6.63 -8.10 2.38
CA LEU A 47 6.19 -8.79 1.16
C LEU A 47 5.44 -7.84 0.23
N ALA A 48 4.57 -7.00 0.76
CA ALA A 48 3.83 -6.01 -0.03
C ALA A 48 4.79 -5.05 -0.75
N ILE A 49 5.83 -4.56 -0.07
CA ILE A 49 6.86 -3.70 -0.68
C ILE A 49 7.62 -4.46 -1.78
N LEU A 50 8.04 -5.70 -1.53
CA LEU A 50 8.76 -6.51 -2.53
C LEU A 50 7.89 -6.82 -3.76
N LEU A 51 6.63 -7.15 -3.54
CA LEU A 51 5.66 -7.40 -4.61
C LEU A 51 5.39 -6.13 -5.42
N LEU A 52 5.25 -4.96 -4.77
CA LEU A 52 5.15 -3.69 -5.47
C LEU A 52 6.41 -3.46 -6.32
N LEU A 53 7.59 -3.64 -5.74
CA LEU A 53 8.87 -3.43 -6.43
C LEU A 53 9.05 -4.39 -7.63
N ALA A 54 8.62 -5.64 -7.51
CA ALA A 54 8.65 -6.62 -8.59
C ALA A 54 7.60 -6.36 -9.67
N LEU A 55 6.40 -5.89 -9.30
CA LEU A 55 5.29 -5.66 -10.24
C LEU A 55 5.43 -4.34 -11.01
N GLY A 56 6.14 -3.35 -10.45
CA GLY A 56 6.31 -2.03 -11.06
C GLY A 56 4.99 -1.24 -11.15
N ASP A 57 4.94 -0.27 -12.06
CA ASP A 57 3.77 0.58 -12.26
C ASP A 57 2.65 -0.13 -13.02
N ALA A 58 1.40 0.22 -12.70
CA ALA A 58 0.26 -0.26 -13.47
C ALA A 58 0.28 0.34 -14.88
N PRO A 59 0.12 -0.47 -15.95
CA PRO A 59 -0.10 0.09 -17.27
C PRO A 59 -1.40 0.92 -17.25
N ILE A 60 -1.33 2.13 -17.80
CA ILE A 60 -2.50 2.99 -17.96
C ILE A 60 -3.55 2.24 -18.78
N ASN A 61 -4.81 2.37 -18.37
CA ASN A 61 -5.89 1.68 -19.05
C ASN A 61 -5.93 2.13 -20.54
N LYS A 62 -6.09 1.17 -21.46
CA LYS A 62 -6.11 1.43 -22.90
C LYS A 62 -7.35 2.18 -23.39
N SER A 63 -8.46 2.09 -22.66
CA SER A 63 -9.70 2.84 -22.94
C SER A 63 -9.58 4.35 -22.66
N ASP A 64 -8.66 4.78 -21.79
CA ASP A 64 -8.34 6.19 -21.55
C ASP A 64 -7.39 6.70 -22.63
N ALA A 65 -6.50 5.84 -23.13
CA ALA A 65 -5.58 6.16 -24.23
C ALA A 65 -6.30 6.36 -25.57
N SER A 66 -7.41 5.65 -25.82
CA SER A 66 -8.20 5.84 -27.05
C SER A 66 -9.00 7.15 -27.09
N ILE A 67 -9.18 7.86 -25.96
CA ILE A 67 -9.84 9.17 -25.92
C ILE A 67 -8.87 10.30 -26.33
N ILE A 68 -7.55 10.06 -26.24
CA ILE A 68 -6.53 11.07 -26.55
C ILE A 68 -6.13 11.06 -28.04
N ASP A 69 -6.41 9.96 -28.76
CA ASP A 69 -6.11 9.80 -30.19
C ASP A 69 -7.29 10.19 -31.14
N ASP A 70 -8.44 10.65 -30.61
CA ASP A 70 -9.64 11.10 -31.36
C ASP A 70 -9.81 12.64 -31.39
#